data_AF-A0A3B9M8D8-F1
#
_entry.id   AF-A0A3B9M8D8-F1
#
_cell.length_a   1.000
_cell.length_b   1.000
_cell.length_c   1.000
_cell.angle_alpha   90.00
_cell.angle_beta   90.00
_cell.angle_gamma   90.00
#
_symmetry.space_group_name_H-M   'P 1'
#
loop_
_entity.id
_entity.type
_entity.pdbx_description
1 polymer ?
#
loop_
_entity_poly.entity_id
_entity_poly.type
_entity_poly.pdbx_seq_one_letter_code
_entity_poly.pdbx_strand_id
1 'polypeptide(L)' 'MKHLPPDFAEDLAQVLEPAHRGAAAGIIKAASSLDDEGLRTFLELFAQRVRESAAPITHGELKGFLAASKGSRRSPGL' A
#
# COMPACT_ATOMS: atom_id res chain seq x y z
N MET A 1 19.49 2.99 12.24
CA MET A 1 18.13 2.65 11.77
C MET A 1 17.31 3.92 11.77
N LYS A 2 16.60 4.25 10.69
CA LYS A 2 15.64 5.36 10.72
C LYS A 2 14.42 4.86 11.49
N HIS A 3 14.23 5.34 12.71
CA HIS A 3 13.03 5.03 13.47
C HIS A 3 11.83 5.66 12.76
N LEU A 4 10.73 4.91 12.66
CA LEU A 4 9.46 5.47 12.20
C LEU A 4 9.03 6.58 13.16
N PRO A 5 8.37 7.65 12.67
CA PRO A 5 7.78 8.66 13.54
C PRO A 5 6.89 8.03 14.61
N PRO A 6 6.84 8.59 15.83
CA PRO A 6 6.03 8.05 16.92
C PRO A 6 4.55 7.92 16.52
N ASP A 7 4.06 8.86 15.71
CA ASP A 7 2.65 8.94 15.31
C ASP A 7 2.37 8.19 14.00
N PHE A 8 3.36 7.48 13.43
CA PHE A 8 3.25 6.83 12.13
C PHE A 8 2.05 5.88 12.03
N ALA A 9 1.79 5.10 13.08
CA ALA A 9 0.67 4.17 13.08
C ALA A 9 -0.69 4.90 13.10
N GLU A 10 -0.77 6.03 13.79
CA GLU A 10 -1.99 6.84 13.86
C GLU A 10 -2.23 7.59 12.54
N ASP A 11 -1.18 8.21 11.98
CA ASP A 11 -1.22 8.86 10.66
C ASP A 11 -1.65 7.87 9.58
N LEU A 12 -1.05 6.67 9.58
CA LEU A 12 -1.41 5.61 8.64
C LEU A 12 -2.88 5.17 8.84
N ALA A 13 -3.36 5.10 10.08
CA ALA A 13 -4.74 4.73 10.38
C ALA A 13 -5.77 5.81 9.99
N GLN A 14 -5.35 7.07 9.83
CA GLN A 14 -6.18 8.16 9.29
C GLN A 14 -6.23 8.15 7.76
N VAL A 15 -5.11 7.78 7.11
CA VAL A 15 -5.05 7.62 5.65
C VAL A 15 -5.89 6.44 5.18
N LEU A 16 -6.03 5.40 6.01
CA LEU A 16 -6.83 4.22 5.70
C LEU A 16 -8.31 4.40 6.07
N GLU A 17 -9.19 3.83 5.25
CA GLU A 17 -10.62 3.80 5.53
C GLU A 17 -10.94 3.16 6.91
N PRO A 18 -11.57 3.90 7.86
CA PRO A 18 -11.75 3.44 9.23
C PRO A 18 -12.54 2.12 9.35
N ALA A 19 -13.55 1.92 8.50
CA ALA A 19 -14.40 0.73 8.49
C ALA A 19 -13.64 -0.55 8.09
N HIS A 20 -12.48 -0.43 7.46
CA HIS A 20 -11.74 -1.56 6.89
C HIS A 20 -10.29 -1.66 7.37
N ARG A 21 -9.94 -1.02 8.50
CA ARG A 21 -8.59 -1.07 9.09
C ARG A 21 -8.02 -2.48 9.24
N GLY A 22 -8.82 -3.43 9.71
CA GLY A 22 -8.37 -4.83 9.86
C GLY A 22 -8.04 -5.51 8.51
N ALA A 23 -8.84 -5.23 7.48
CA ALA A 23 -8.61 -5.76 6.14
C ALA A 23 -7.39 -5.09 5.48
N ALA A 24 -7.22 -3.78 5.68
CA ALA A 24 -6.05 -3.03 5.23
C ALA A 24 -4.75 -3.55 5.85
N ALA A 25 -4.74 -3.86 7.15
CA ALA A 25 -3.59 -4.47 7.82
C ALA A 25 -3.19 -5.82 7.19
N GLY A 26 -4.18 -6.65 6.80
CA GLY A 26 -3.94 -7.90 6.08
C GLY A 26 -3.26 -7.68 4.72
N ILE A 27 -3.66 -6.64 3.98
CA ILE A 27 -3.06 -6.30 2.68
C ILE A 27 -1.63 -5.78 2.85
N ILE A 28 -1.37 -4.91 3.82
CA ILE A 28 -0.02 -4.39 4.10
C ILE A 28 0.91 -5.53 4.49
N LYS A 29 0.45 -6.49 5.30
CA LYS A 29 1.20 -7.71 5.64
C LYS A 29 1.46 -8.59 4.41
N ALA A 30 0.50 -8.67 3.48
CA ALA A 30 0.72 -9.38 2.23
C ALA A 30 1.74 -8.66 1.33
N ALA A 31 1.72 -7.33 1.31
CA ALA A 31 2.68 -6.51 0.57
C ALA A 31 4.10 -6.65 1.11
N SER A 32 4.29 -6.81 2.42
CA SER A 32 5.62 -7.05 3.02
C SER A 32 6.24 -8.40 2.64
N SER A 33 5.47 -9.29 1.99
CA SER A 33 5.95 -10.57 1.47
C SER A 33 6.32 -10.51 -0.02
N LEU A 34 6.19 -9.34 -0.66
CA LEU A 34 6.64 -9.10 -2.03
C LEU A 34 8.17 -9.02 -2.10
N ASP A 35 8.70 -9.27 -3.29
CA ASP A 35 10.08 -8.91 -3.64
C ASP A 35 10.29 -7.40 -3.63
N ASP A 36 11.54 -6.94 -3.56
CA ASP A 36 11.88 -5.52 -3.39
C ASP A 36 11.28 -4.62 -4.48
N GLU A 37 11.23 -5.10 -5.73
CA GLU A 37 10.60 -4.39 -6.84
C GLU A 37 9.08 -4.29 -6.64
N GLY A 38 8.42 -5.42 -6.36
CA GLY A 38 6.98 -5.43 -6.09
C GLY A 38 6.61 -4.56 -4.88
N LEU A 39 7.37 -4.62 -3.79
CA LEU A 39 7.14 -3.79 -2.62
C LEU A 39 7.31 -2.31 -2.96
N ARG A 40 8.34 -1.96 -3.75
CA ARG A 40 8.56 -0.59 -4.22
C ARG A 40 7.38 -0.08 -5.04
N THR A 41 6.91 -0.85 -6.02
CA THR A 41 5.74 -0.48 -6.84
C THR A 41 4.49 -0.27 -5.98
N PHE A 42 4.25 -1.14 -5.00
CA PHE A 42 3.14 -0.99 -4.07
C PHE A 42 3.21 0.33 -3.30
N LEU A 43 4.38 0.68 -2.76
CA LEU A 43 4.59 1.91 -1.99
C LEU A 43 4.49 3.16 -2.87
N GLU A 44 4.95 3.11 -4.11
CA GLU A 44 4.85 4.22 -5.07
C GLU A 44 3.38 4.51 -5.41
N LEU A 45 2.57 3.48 -5.70
CA LEU A 45 1.13 3.61 -5.95
C LEU A 45 0.39 4.16 -4.72
N PHE A 46 0.72 3.65 -3.54
CA PHE A 46 0.15 4.14 -2.29
C PHE A 46 0.48 5.63 -2.07
N ALA A 47 1.75 6.02 -2.20
CA ALA A 47 2.19 7.40 -2.03
C ALA A 47 1.56 8.34 -3.05
N GLN A 48 1.43 7.90 -4.31
CA GLN A 48 0.76 8.68 -5.35
C GLN A 48 -0.70 8.94 -4.97
N ARG A 49 -1.42 7.90 -4.54
CA ARG A 49 -2.83 8.03 -4.14
C ARG A 49 -3.03 8.97 -2.95
N VAL A 50 -2.12 8.97 -1.98
CA VAL A 50 -2.16 9.91 -0.84
C VAL A 50 -1.97 11.36 -1.31
N ARG A 51 -1.14 11.61 -2.33
CA ARG A 51 -0.88 12.95 -2.86
C ARG A 51 -2.05 13.47 -3.71
N GLU A 52 -2.70 12.60 -4.47
CA GLU A 52 -3.75 12.99 -5.42
C GLU A 52 -5.11 13.22 -4.76
N SER A 53 -5.38 12.61 -3.61
CA SER A 53 -6.68 12.73 -2.96
C SER A 53 -6.59 12.62 -1.45
N ALA A 54 -7.24 13.59 -0.78
CA ALA A 54 -7.39 13.63 0.67
C ALA A 54 -8.44 12.63 1.21
N ALA A 55 -9.14 11.91 0.32
CA ALA A 55 -10.08 10.87 0.73
C ALA A 55 -9.33 9.64 1.25
N PRO A 56 -9.82 8.97 2.31
CA PRO A 56 -9.24 7.74 2.82
C PRO A 56 -9.05 6.70 1.72
N ILE A 57 -7.95 5.97 1.79
CA ILE A 57 -7.67 4.85 0.89
C ILE A 57 -8.54 3.68 1.32
N THR A 58 -9.37 3.24 0.38
CA THR A 58 -10.29 2.13 0.58
C THR A 58 -9.55 0.79 0.49
N HIS A 59 -10.17 -0.23 1.07
CA HIS A 59 -9.69 -1.60 0.93
C HIS A 59 -9.62 -2.08 -0.53
N GLY A 60 -10.52 -1.60 -1.40
CA GLY A 60 -10.50 -1.91 -2.83
C GLY A 60 -9.26 -1.37 -3.54
N GLU A 61 -8.87 -0.12 -3.22
CA GLU A 61 -7.68 0.52 -3.78
C GLU A 61 -6.39 -0.20 -3.33
N LEU A 62 -6.29 -0.56 -2.04
CA LEU A 62 -5.17 -1.34 -1.53
C LEU A 62 -5.01 -2.70 -2.24
N LYS A 63 -6.14 -3.38 -2.53
CA LYS A 63 -6.11 -4.62 -3.33
C LYS A 63 -5.62 -4.36 -4.75
N GLY A 64 -6.04 -3.26 -5.36
CA GLY A 64 -5.56 -2.82 -6.67
C GLY A 64 -4.05 -2.61 -6.68
N PHE A 65 -3.50 -1.92 -5.69
CA PHE A 65 -2.05 -1.70 -5.57
C PHE A 65 -1.30 -3.02 -5.41
N LEU A 66 -1.81 -3.92 -4.56
CA LEU A 66 -1.20 -5.24 -4.35
C LEU A 66 -1.27 -6.13 -5.61
N ALA A 67 -2.31 -6.00 -6.43
CA ALA A 67 -2.42 -6.73 -7.69
C ALA A 67 -1.43 -6.19 -8.74
N ALA A 68 -1.32 -4.86 -8.86
CA ALA A 68 -0.39 -4.21 -9.77
C ALA A 68 1.08 -4.53 -9.43
N SER A 69 1.44 -4.55 -8.15
CA SER A 69 2.80 -4.90 -7.71
C SER A 69 3.16 -6.37 -7.98
N LYS A 70 2.21 -7.29 -7.89
CA LYS A 70 2.40 -8.69 -8.31
C LYS A 70 2.51 -8.83 -9.83
N GLY A 71 1.90 -7.89 -10.56
CA GLY A 71 1.88 -7.82 -12.01
C GLY A 71 3.18 -7.32 -12.65
N SER A 72 4.09 -6.66 -11.92
CA SER A 72 5.39 -6.20 -12.46
C SER A 72 6.25 -7.37 -12.98
N ARG A 73 6.04 -8.60 -12.44
CA ARG A 73 6.62 -9.85 -12.97
C ARG A 73 6.06 -10.31 -14.32
N ARG A 74 5.03 -9.66 -14.86
CA ARG A 74 4.47 -9.89 -16.19
C ARG A 74 4.66 -8.65 -17.05
N SER A 75 5.91 -8.26 -17.27
CA SER A 75 6.27 -7.82 -18.62
C SER A 75 6.26 -9.07 -19.50
N PRO A 76 5.32 -9.26 -20.44
CA PRO A 76 5.50 -10.23 -21.49
C PRO A 76 6.70 -9.72 -22.28
N GLY A 77 7.83 -10.41 -22.16
CA GLY A 77 8.89 -10.26 -23.15
C GLY A 77 8.34 -10.65 -24.51
N LEU A 78 8.55 -9.75 -25.48
CA LEU A 78 8.48 -9.94 -26.94
C LEU A 78 7.08 -10.10 -27.56
#